data_AF-A0A437RLG0-F1
#
_entry.id   AF-A0A437RLG0-F1
#
_cell.length_a   1.000
_cell.length_b   1.000
_cell.length_c   1.000
_cell.angle_alpha   90.00
_cell.angle_beta   90.00
_cell.angle_gamma   90.00
#
_symmetry.space_group_name_H-M   'P 1'
#
loop_
_entity.id
_entity.type
_entity.pdbx_description
1 polymer ?
#
loop_
_entity_poly.entity_id
_entity_poly.type
_entity_poly.pdbx_seq_one_letter_code
_entity_poly.pdbx_strand_id
1 'polypeptide(L)'
;MTALGTRITGRLVGRRVAPLAPAATTALLAPGAGPEGVVAPASSLDGLVRQLLQGKLSDDPGIRFGDGSFYLPTLKEVQDILAASRLDREKWLEERFDCDDFAYVLKAEMSVHAYQSAAMKFGLCVGMVWGNFDWVDGYHAVNWFVDKHATLRFIEPQDDVIHDLASCRGQISLLLV
;
A
#
# COMPACT_ATOMS: atom_id res chain seq x y z
N MET A 1 -13.04 34.45 -32.64
CA MET A 1 -13.58 33.19 -32.12
C MET A 1 -12.77 32.84 -30.88
N THR A 2 -13.31 33.10 -29.69
CA THR A 2 -12.60 32.87 -28.42
C THR A 2 -13.48 31.96 -27.58
N ALA A 3 -13.07 30.70 -27.41
CA ALA A 3 -13.79 29.73 -26.61
C ALA A 3 -13.67 30.11 -25.14
N LEU A 4 -14.79 30.48 -24.52
CA LEU A 4 -14.91 30.66 -23.08
C LEU A 4 -14.86 29.27 -22.42
N GLY A 5 -13.70 28.92 -21.86
CA GLY A 5 -13.52 27.73 -21.05
C GLY A 5 -14.43 27.78 -19.83
N THR A 6 -15.40 26.87 -19.77
CA THR A 6 -16.30 26.72 -18.63
C THR A 6 -15.49 26.16 -17.46
N ARG A 7 -15.22 26.98 -16.44
CA ARG A 7 -14.68 26.47 -15.17
C ARG A 7 -15.77 25.64 -14.50
N ILE A 8 -15.56 24.33 -14.40
CA ILE A 8 -16.38 23.48 -13.55
C ILE A 8 -15.96 23.77 -12.10
N THR A 9 -16.69 24.65 -11.43
CA THR A 9 -16.59 24.83 -9.97
C THR A 9 -17.46 23.80 -9.27
N GLY A 10 -16.98 22.55 -9.26
CA GLY A 10 -17.59 21.49 -8.47
C GLY A 10 -17.32 21.74 -6.99
N ARG A 11 -18.37 22.00 -6.20
CA ARG A 11 -18.31 21.88 -4.74
C ARG A 11 -18.45 20.40 -4.42
N LEU A 12 -17.54 19.81 -3.65
CA LEU A 12 -17.76 18.47 -3.09
C LEU A 12 -19.07 18.50 -2.30
N VAL A 13 -20.11 17.86 -2.84
CA VAL A 13 -21.41 17.73 -2.19
C VAL A 13 -21.48 16.32 -1.65
N GLY A 14 -21.43 16.23 -0.35
CA GLY A 14 -21.49 15.01 0.42
C GLY A 14 -21.46 15.41 1.89
N ARG A 15 -22.12 14.64 2.76
CA ARG A 15 -21.94 14.82 4.19
C ARG A 15 -20.44 14.64 4.43
N ARG A 16 -19.73 15.73 4.76
CA ARG A 16 -18.39 15.58 5.35
C ARG A 16 -18.64 14.65 6.52
N VAL A 17 -18.11 13.43 6.43
CA VAL A 17 -18.03 12.59 7.61
C VAL A 17 -17.36 13.49 8.62
N ALA A 18 -18.07 13.82 9.71
CA ALA A 18 -17.43 14.54 10.80
C ALA A 18 -16.12 13.81 11.04
N PRO A 19 -14.98 14.51 11.23
CA PRO A 19 -13.76 13.80 11.59
C PRO A 19 -14.19 12.84 12.68
N LEU A 20 -14.00 11.54 12.44
CA LEU A 20 -14.18 10.54 13.48
C LEU A 20 -13.47 11.17 14.67
N ALA A 21 -14.24 11.50 15.73
CA ALA A 21 -13.66 12.01 16.97
C ALA A 21 -12.45 11.14 17.18
N PRO A 22 -11.22 11.73 17.22
CA PRO A 22 -9.98 11.02 16.94
C PRO A 22 -10.19 9.70 17.62
N ALA A 23 -10.28 8.63 16.82
CA ALA A 23 -10.47 7.33 17.41
C ALA A 23 -9.45 7.30 18.54
N ALA A 24 -9.80 6.70 19.67
CA ALA A 24 -8.78 6.42 20.66
C ALA A 24 -7.80 5.41 20.02
N THR A 25 -7.05 5.83 19.00
CA THR A 25 -5.87 5.26 18.38
C THR A 25 -4.68 5.55 19.29
N THR A 26 -4.93 5.68 20.58
CA THR A 26 -3.98 5.38 21.65
C THR A 26 -3.89 3.86 21.84
N ALA A 27 -3.90 3.12 20.74
CA ALA A 27 -3.25 1.82 20.61
C ALA A 27 -2.10 1.94 19.58
N LEU A 28 -1.46 3.12 19.51
CA LEU A 28 -0.17 3.29 18.85
C LEU A 28 0.89 2.66 19.75
N LEU A 29 1.10 1.35 19.55
CA LEU A 29 2.23 0.55 20.00
C LEU A 29 2.46 0.51 21.53
N ALA A 30 2.81 -0.66 22.05
CA ALA A 30 3.36 -0.71 23.40
C ALA A 30 4.55 0.26 23.50
N PRO A 31 4.67 1.06 24.57
CA PRO A 31 5.79 1.99 24.72
C PRO A 31 7.07 1.16 24.88
N GLY A 32 7.93 1.11 23.85
CA GLY A 32 9.22 0.46 24.01
C GLY A 32 10.09 0.20 22.78
N ALA A 33 9.55 0.07 21.57
CA ALA A 33 10.39 -0.14 20.38
C ALA A 33 10.14 1.00 19.39
N GLY A 34 11.15 1.85 19.19
CA GLY A 34 11.16 2.78 18.06
C GLY A 34 11.17 2.03 16.72
N PRO A 35 11.12 2.75 15.59
CA PRO A 35 11.18 2.14 14.27
C PRO A 35 12.44 1.25 14.14
N GLU A 36 12.24 -0.05 13.92
CA GLU A 36 13.33 -1.04 13.77
C GLU A 36 13.73 -1.32 12.32
N GLY A 37 13.02 -0.71 11.38
CA GLY A 37 13.25 -0.80 9.96
C GLY A 37 14.46 0.00 9.50
N VAL A 38 14.65 0.05 8.19
CA VAL A 38 15.77 0.78 7.55
C VAL A 38 15.24 1.73 6.49
N VAL A 39 15.99 2.77 6.14
CA VAL A 39 15.61 3.69 5.07
C VAL A 39 16.35 3.33 3.80
N ALA A 40 15.64 3.29 2.66
CA ALA A 40 16.23 3.11 1.34
C ALA A 40 15.86 4.26 0.40
N PRO A 41 16.81 4.79 -0.39
CA PRO A 41 16.50 5.70 -1.48
C PRO A 41 15.68 4.99 -2.57
N ALA A 42 14.77 5.74 -3.21
CA ALA A 42 13.92 5.21 -4.28
C ALA A 42 14.70 4.58 -5.44
N SER A 43 15.87 5.13 -5.77
CA SER A 43 16.74 4.59 -6.82
C SER A 43 17.32 3.21 -6.49
N SER A 44 17.68 2.97 -5.22
CA SER A 44 18.15 1.66 -4.76
C SER A 44 17.00 0.67 -4.69
N LEU A 45 15.83 1.14 -4.27
CA LEU A 45 14.62 0.34 -4.18
C LEU A 45 14.08 -0.09 -5.57
N ASP A 46 14.12 0.79 -6.58
CA ASP A 46 13.76 0.44 -7.97
C ASP A 46 14.61 -0.72 -8.50
N GLY A 47 15.93 -0.62 -8.33
CA GLY A 47 16.85 -1.70 -8.72
C GLY A 47 16.55 -3.02 -8.00
N LEU A 48 16.33 -2.97 -6.69
CA LEU A 48 15.98 -4.14 -5.88
C LEU A 48 14.64 -4.76 -6.31
N VAL A 49 13.59 -3.96 -6.45
CA VAL A 49 12.24 -4.43 -6.84
C VAL A 49 12.28 -5.08 -8.21
N ARG A 50 12.98 -4.49 -9.19
CA ARG A 50 13.15 -5.07 -10.53
C ARG A 50 13.90 -6.40 -10.48
N GLN A 51 14.93 -6.49 -9.64
CA GLN A 51 15.68 -7.73 -9.46
C GLN A 51 14.80 -8.82 -8.82
N LEU A 52 14.06 -8.50 -7.77
CA LEU A 52 13.19 -9.45 -7.08
C LEU A 52 12.03 -9.92 -7.97
N LEU A 53 11.48 -9.03 -8.81
CA LEU A 53 10.37 -9.33 -9.72
C LEU A 53 10.81 -9.83 -11.10
N GLN A 54 12.09 -10.20 -11.27
CA GLN A 54 12.59 -10.71 -12.54
C GLN A 54 11.75 -11.91 -13.02
N GLY A 55 11.26 -11.84 -14.27
CA GLY A 55 10.40 -12.87 -14.86
C GLY A 55 8.93 -12.83 -14.40
N LYS A 56 8.54 -11.90 -13.52
CA LYS A 56 7.16 -11.70 -13.07
C LYS A 56 6.53 -10.42 -13.63
N LEU A 57 7.33 -9.50 -14.16
CA LEU A 57 6.86 -8.27 -14.80
C LEU A 57 6.21 -8.56 -16.17
N SER A 58 5.25 -7.73 -16.57
CA SER A 58 4.76 -7.68 -17.96
C SER A 58 5.82 -7.08 -18.90
N ASP A 59 5.53 -7.08 -20.21
CA ASP A 59 6.45 -6.53 -21.23
C ASP A 59 6.72 -5.03 -21.07
N ASP A 60 5.73 -4.27 -20.57
CA ASP A 60 5.83 -2.84 -20.29
C ASP A 60 5.22 -2.51 -18.91
N PRO A 61 5.96 -2.75 -17.82
CA PRO A 61 5.45 -2.56 -16.48
C PRO A 61 5.55 -1.10 -16.03
N GLY A 62 4.44 -0.54 -15.55
CA GLY A 62 4.40 0.73 -14.85
C GLY A 62 4.92 0.60 -13.43
N ILE A 63 6.21 0.86 -13.19
CA ILE A 63 6.81 0.92 -11.85
C ILE A 63 7.01 2.40 -11.48
N ARG A 64 6.40 2.87 -10.38
CA ARG A 64 6.47 4.27 -9.93
C ARG A 64 6.70 4.37 -8.43
N PHE A 65 7.59 5.29 -8.06
CA PHE A 65 7.90 5.67 -6.69
C PHE A 65 7.47 7.11 -6.46
N GLY A 66 6.60 7.36 -5.49
CA GLY A 66 6.05 8.67 -5.17
C GLY A 66 7.03 9.58 -4.41
N ASP A 67 7.95 9.00 -3.66
CA ASP A 67 8.92 9.70 -2.81
C ASP A 67 10.37 9.38 -3.20
N GLY A 68 11.31 10.21 -2.73
CA GLY A 68 12.75 10.00 -2.95
C GLY A 68 13.38 8.96 -2.01
N SER A 69 12.71 8.59 -0.92
CA SER A 69 13.18 7.61 0.06
C SER A 69 12.02 7.02 0.85
N PHE A 70 12.16 5.76 1.24
CA PHE A 70 11.11 5.00 1.93
C PHE A 70 11.67 4.31 3.17
N TYR A 71 10.83 4.16 4.19
CA TYR A 71 11.09 3.33 5.35
C TYR A 71 10.70 1.88 5.06
N LEU A 72 11.65 0.95 5.05
CA LEU A 72 11.44 -0.49 4.88
C LEU A 72 11.09 -1.07 6.26
N PRO A 73 9.82 -1.44 6.50
CA PRO A 73 9.38 -1.90 7.81
C PRO A 73 9.89 -3.30 8.13
N THR A 74 9.76 -3.71 9.38
CA THR A 74 9.78 -5.11 9.77
C THR A 74 8.48 -5.80 9.35
N LEU A 75 8.51 -7.12 9.17
CA LEU A 75 7.30 -7.92 9.01
C LEU A 75 6.33 -7.71 10.19
N LYS A 76 6.87 -7.59 11.41
CA LYS A 76 6.07 -7.36 12.62
C LYS A 76 5.32 -6.03 12.57
N GLU A 77 5.98 -4.94 12.17
CA GLU A 77 5.32 -3.63 12.04
C GLU A 77 4.16 -3.69 11.03
N VAL A 78 4.36 -4.37 9.89
CA VAL A 78 3.27 -4.55 8.90
C VAL A 78 2.10 -5.33 9.51
N GLN A 79 2.37 -6.44 10.20
CA GLN A 79 1.33 -7.24 10.86
C GLN A 79 0.58 -6.45 11.95
N ASP A 80 1.30 -5.64 12.73
CA ASP A 80 0.69 -4.79 13.76
C ASP A 80 -0.24 -3.72 13.14
N ILE A 81 0.14 -3.16 11.98
CA ILE A 81 -0.71 -2.19 11.26
C ILE A 81 -1.95 -2.88 10.68
N LEU A 82 -1.79 -4.06 10.06
CA LEU A 82 -2.92 -4.82 9.50
C LEU A 82 -3.97 -5.12 10.59
N ALA A 83 -3.53 -5.67 11.72
CA ALA A 83 -4.39 -5.97 12.86
C ALA A 83 -5.11 -4.72 13.42
N ALA A 84 -4.49 -3.53 13.29
CA ALA A 84 -5.09 -2.26 13.70
C ALA A 84 -6.09 -1.70 12.67
N SER A 85 -5.87 -1.94 11.37
CA SER A 85 -6.69 -1.40 10.28
C SER A 85 -8.13 -1.92 10.29
N ARG A 86 -8.31 -3.21 10.66
CA ARG A 86 -9.59 -3.93 10.62
C ARG A 86 -10.24 -3.94 9.24
N LEU A 87 -9.46 -3.74 8.18
CA LEU A 87 -9.94 -3.72 6.80
C LEU A 87 -10.51 -5.09 6.38
N ASP A 88 -9.97 -6.17 6.93
CA ASP A 88 -10.44 -7.56 6.84
C ASP A 88 -11.93 -7.76 7.19
N ARG A 89 -12.55 -6.79 7.87
CA ARG A 89 -13.95 -6.84 8.29
C ARG A 89 -14.90 -6.19 7.29
N GLU A 90 -14.37 -5.46 6.32
CA GLU A 90 -15.18 -4.83 5.29
C GLU A 90 -15.68 -5.89 4.29
N LYS A 91 -16.84 -5.63 3.71
CA LYS A 91 -17.47 -6.58 2.79
C LYS A 91 -17.09 -6.24 1.35
N TRP A 92 -16.58 -7.24 0.63
CA TRP A 92 -16.39 -7.16 -0.81
C TRP A 92 -17.72 -6.87 -1.53
N LEU A 93 -17.68 -5.89 -2.43
CA LEU A 93 -18.81 -5.48 -3.27
C LEU A 93 -18.28 -5.27 -4.69
N GLU A 94 -18.69 -6.14 -5.62
CA GLU A 94 -18.37 -6.07 -7.05
C GLU A 94 -18.39 -4.63 -7.59
N GLU A 95 -17.26 -4.17 -8.15
CA GLU A 95 -17.04 -2.86 -8.79
C GLU A 95 -17.25 -1.62 -7.88
N ARG A 96 -17.62 -1.81 -6.62
CA ARG A 96 -17.93 -0.74 -5.67
C ARG A 96 -16.96 -0.66 -4.52
N PHE A 97 -16.45 -1.82 -4.13
CA PHE A 97 -15.45 -2.03 -3.09
C PHE A 97 -14.84 -3.41 -3.32
N ASP A 98 -14.06 -3.51 -4.39
CA ASP A 98 -13.37 -4.75 -4.77
C ASP A 98 -11.85 -4.65 -4.53
N CYS A 99 -11.09 -5.56 -5.14
CA CYS A 99 -9.66 -5.73 -4.90
C CYS A 99 -8.86 -4.43 -4.92
N ASP A 100 -9.15 -3.52 -5.86
CA ASP A 100 -8.39 -2.28 -5.99
C ASP A 100 -8.72 -1.28 -4.88
N ASP A 101 -9.99 -1.14 -4.52
CA ASP A 101 -10.46 -0.30 -3.42
C ASP A 101 -9.87 -0.76 -2.08
N PHE A 102 -9.86 -2.06 -1.81
CA PHE A 102 -9.17 -2.61 -0.63
C PHE A 102 -7.69 -2.25 -0.64
N ALA A 103 -7.01 -2.40 -1.79
CA ALA A 103 -5.59 -2.07 -1.89
C ALA A 103 -5.30 -0.57 -1.69
N TYR A 104 -6.20 0.31 -2.16
CA TYR A 104 -6.11 1.76 -1.97
C TYR A 104 -6.30 2.13 -0.50
N VAL A 105 -7.32 1.56 0.15
CA VAL A 105 -7.59 1.81 1.58
C VAL A 105 -6.41 1.36 2.43
N LEU A 106 -5.87 0.16 2.19
CA LEU A 106 -4.70 -0.30 2.96
C LEU A 106 -3.47 0.59 2.73
N LYS A 107 -3.21 1.04 1.50
CA LYS A 107 -2.15 2.01 1.22
C LYS A 107 -2.36 3.32 1.98
N ALA A 108 -3.60 3.78 2.10
CA ALA A 108 -3.95 4.98 2.87
C ALA A 108 -3.71 4.76 4.38
N GLU A 109 -4.14 3.64 4.95
CA GLU A 109 -3.92 3.29 6.37
C GLU A 109 -2.43 3.25 6.72
N MET A 110 -1.61 2.62 5.86
CA MET A 110 -0.14 2.62 6.01
C MET A 110 0.43 4.05 5.99
N SER A 111 -0.08 4.90 5.10
CA SER A 111 0.38 6.30 4.99
C SER A 111 -0.02 7.12 6.23
N VAL A 112 -1.24 6.90 6.75
CA VAL A 112 -1.71 7.51 8.00
C VAL A 112 -0.87 7.07 9.19
N HIS A 113 -0.49 5.79 9.26
CA HIS A 113 0.40 5.28 10.30
C HIS A 113 1.75 6.03 10.32
N ALA A 114 2.41 6.15 9.16
CA ALA A 114 3.65 6.92 9.07
C ALA A 114 3.47 8.39 9.45
N TYR A 115 2.38 9.02 8.99
CA TYR A 115 2.08 10.42 9.31
C TYR A 115 1.87 10.67 10.81
N GLN A 116 1.21 9.74 11.50
CA GLN A 116 0.92 9.86 12.93
C GLN A 116 2.11 9.46 13.82
N SER A 117 3.11 8.76 13.27
CA SER A 117 4.29 8.35 14.01
C SER A 117 5.31 9.49 14.11
N ALA A 118 5.52 10.01 15.32
CA ALA A 118 6.55 11.01 15.58
C ALA A 118 7.99 10.50 15.34
N ALA A 119 8.18 9.17 15.24
CA ALA A 119 9.47 8.55 15.03
C ALA A 119 9.80 8.30 13.55
N MET A 120 8.80 8.33 12.65
CA MET A 120 8.99 8.10 11.23
C MET A 120 9.22 9.42 10.47
N LYS A 121 10.28 9.46 9.67
CA LYS A 121 10.58 10.61 8.79
C LYS A 121 10.09 10.39 7.35
N PHE A 122 9.96 9.13 6.94
CA PHE A 122 9.62 8.73 5.57
C PHE A 122 8.38 7.86 5.58
N GLY A 123 7.62 7.85 4.48
CA GLY A 123 6.53 6.90 4.29
C GLY A 123 7.03 5.45 4.27
N LEU A 124 6.16 4.51 4.64
CA LEU A 124 6.49 3.10 4.56
C LEU A 124 6.69 2.68 3.10
N CYS A 125 7.61 1.75 2.86
CA CYS A 125 7.77 1.02 1.61
C CYS A 125 6.66 -0.04 1.49
N VAL A 126 5.41 0.41 1.50
CA VAL A 126 4.21 -0.40 1.32
C VAL A 126 3.44 0.23 0.17
N GLY A 127 3.26 -0.53 -0.90
CA GLY A 127 2.70 -0.07 -2.15
C GLY A 127 1.48 -0.88 -2.58
N MET A 128 1.07 -0.64 -3.81
CA MET A 128 0.03 -1.40 -4.51
C MET A 128 0.61 -2.05 -5.76
N VAL A 129 0.05 -3.19 -6.15
CA VAL A 129 0.48 -3.93 -7.33
C VAL A 129 -0.71 -4.63 -7.97
N TRP A 130 -0.73 -4.66 -9.30
CA TRP A 130 -1.68 -5.48 -10.06
C TRP A 130 -0.92 -6.55 -10.83
N GLY A 131 -1.40 -7.78 -10.75
CA GLY A 131 -0.80 -8.94 -11.40
C GLY A 131 -1.65 -10.20 -11.23
N ASN A 132 -1.06 -11.36 -11.56
CA ASN A 132 -1.67 -12.66 -11.30
C ASN A 132 -1.00 -13.35 -10.11
N PHE A 133 -1.81 -14.04 -9.31
CA PHE A 133 -1.38 -14.70 -8.09
C PHE A 133 -1.93 -16.12 -8.00
N ASP A 134 -1.41 -16.93 -7.07
CA ASP A 134 -1.82 -18.32 -6.94
C ASP A 134 -3.00 -18.59 -6.01
N TRP A 135 -3.36 -17.61 -5.17
CA TRP A 135 -4.45 -17.68 -4.21
C TRP A 135 -5.78 -17.09 -4.72
N VAL A 136 -5.75 -16.41 -5.87
CA VAL A 136 -6.91 -15.76 -6.49
C VAL A 136 -6.91 -16.04 -8.00
N ASP A 137 -8.10 -16.18 -8.56
CA ASP A 137 -8.26 -16.39 -10.00
C ASP A 137 -8.30 -15.06 -10.75
N GLY A 138 -7.52 -14.97 -11.82
CA GLY A 138 -7.47 -13.81 -12.68
C GLY A 138 -6.55 -12.69 -12.20
N TYR A 139 -6.73 -11.53 -12.81
CA TYR A 139 -5.92 -10.34 -12.59
C TYR A 139 -6.44 -9.62 -11.34
N HIS A 140 -5.55 -9.32 -10.39
CA HIS A 140 -5.96 -8.89 -9.06
C HIS A 140 -5.09 -7.75 -8.54
N ALA A 141 -5.67 -6.87 -7.75
CA ALA A 141 -4.98 -5.78 -7.07
C ALA A 141 -4.70 -6.17 -5.61
N VAL A 142 -3.45 -6.01 -5.19
CA VAL A 142 -3.02 -6.30 -3.81
C VAL A 142 -2.02 -5.26 -3.34
N ASN A 143 -1.66 -5.30 -2.06
CA ASN A 143 -0.53 -4.52 -1.55
C ASN A 143 0.76 -5.34 -1.57
N TRP A 144 1.88 -4.65 -1.51
CA TRP A 144 3.19 -5.27 -1.38
C TRP A 144 4.07 -4.42 -0.48
N PHE A 145 5.12 -5.01 0.06
CA PHE A 145 6.15 -4.27 0.78
C PHE A 145 7.51 -4.94 0.63
N VAL A 146 8.56 -4.14 0.84
CA VAL A 146 9.92 -4.65 1.02
C VAL A 146 10.31 -4.42 2.46
N ASP A 147 10.67 -5.49 3.16
CA ASP A 147 11.06 -5.41 4.56
C ASP A 147 12.53 -4.97 4.75
N LYS A 148 12.93 -4.74 6.01
CA LYS A 148 14.30 -4.36 6.36
C LYS A 148 15.39 -5.36 5.94
N HIS A 149 15.01 -6.57 5.56
CA HIS A 149 15.88 -7.63 5.08
C HIS A 149 15.87 -7.75 3.55
N ALA A 150 15.34 -6.74 2.84
CA ALA A 150 15.20 -6.72 1.39
C ALA A 150 14.32 -7.87 0.84
N THR A 151 13.36 -8.34 1.64
CA THR A 151 12.39 -9.35 1.21
C THR A 151 11.11 -8.69 0.73
N LEU A 152 10.71 -8.96 -0.51
CA LEU A 152 9.42 -8.54 -1.06
C LEU A 152 8.33 -9.55 -0.70
N ARG A 153 7.22 -9.06 -0.14
CA ARG A 153 6.01 -9.84 0.13
C ARG A 153 4.78 -9.12 -0.41
N PHE A 154 3.73 -9.89 -0.66
CA PHE A 154 2.40 -9.40 -1.01
C PHE A 154 1.48 -9.48 0.20
N ILE A 155 0.51 -8.59 0.27
CA ILE A 155 -0.52 -8.57 1.30
C ILE A 155 -1.86 -8.67 0.57
N GLU A 156 -2.65 -9.67 0.86
CA GLU A 156 -4.07 -9.71 0.47
C GLU A 156 -4.85 -8.83 1.46
N PRO A 157 -5.29 -7.62 1.06
CA PRO A 157 -5.92 -6.68 1.99
C PRO A 157 -7.33 -7.10 2.45
N GLN A 158 -7.94 -8.10 1.81
CA GLN A 158 -9.28 -8.58 2.17
C GLN A 158 -9.28 -9.53 3.36
N ASP A 159 -8.16 -10.20 3.67
CA ASP A 159 -8.06 -11.17 4.75
C ASP A 159 -6.77 -11.06 5.58
N ASP A 160 -5.98 -10.00 5.34
CA ASP A 160 -4.69 -9.70 5.97
C ASP A 160 -3.60 -10.78 5.77
N VAL A 161 -3.79 -11.74 4.84
CA VAL A 161 -2.80 -12.78 4.58
C VAL A 161 -1.59 -12.20 3.85
N ILE A 162 -0.39 -12.48 4.37
CA ILE A 162 0.87 -12.09 3.76
C ILE A 162 1.43 -13.28 2.98
N HIS A 163 1.63 -13.08 1.68
CA HIS A 163 2.15 -14.07 0.75
C HIS A 163 3.61 -13.79 0.38
N ASP A 164 4.38 -14.85 0.22
CA ASP A 164 5.75 -14.76 -0.29
C ASP A 164 5.77 -14.46 -1.80
N LEU A 165 6.90 -13.94 -2.28
CA LEU A 165 7.14 -13.64 -3.70
C LEU A 165 6.83 -14.83 -4.64
N ALA A 166 7.01 -16.06 -4.18
CA ALA A 166 6.77 -17.28 -4.95
C ALA A 166 5.31 -17.38 -5.42
N SER A 167 4.36 -16.86 -4.64
CA SER A 167 2.92 -16.94 -4.92
C SER A 167 2.45 -15.99 -6.02
N CYS A 168 3.29 -15.06 -6.49
CA CYS A 168 3.01 -14.27 -7.68
C CYS A 168 3.28 -15.07 -8.96
N ARG A 169 2.25 -15.29 -9.77
CA ARG A 169 2.33 -15.99 -11.08
C ARG A 169 2.87 -15.09 -12.20
N GLY A 170 2.95 -13.78 -11.97
CA GLY A 170 3.56 -12.80 -12.89
C GLY A 170 2.53 -11.86 -13.50
N GLN A 171 2.84 -11.36 -14.71
CA GLN A 171 2.08 -10.29 -15.38
C GLN A 171 1.88 -9.03 -14.54
N ILE A 172 2.85 -8.70 -13.68
CA ILE A 172 2.81 -7.43 -12.95
C ILE A 172 2.91 -6.28 -13.95
N SER A 173 1.82 -5.54 -14.15
CA SER A 173 1.79 -4.42 -15.10
C SER A 173 1.79 -3.04 -14.42
N LEU A 174 1.43 -2.97 -13.14
CA LEU A 174 1.45 -1.74 -12.36
C LEU A 174 1.95 -2.03 -10.96
N LEU A 175 2.94 -1.25 -10.52
CA LEU A 175 3.48 -1.24 -9.17
C LEU A 175 3.72 0.21 -8.74
N LEU A 176 3.09 0.59 -7.64
CA LEU A 176 3.10 1.95 -7.09
C LEU A 176 3.52 1.91 -5.62
N VAL A 177 4.33 2.87 -5.16
CA VAL A 177 4.64 3.06 -3.73
C VAL A 177 4.75 4.54 -3.38
#